data_AF-A0A3N5TXX3-F1
#
_entry.id   AF-A0A3N5TXX3-F1
#
_cell.length_a   1.000
_cell.length_b   1.000
_cell.length_c   1.000
_cell.angle_alpha   90.00
_cell.angle_beta   90.00
_cell.angle_gamma   90.00
#
_symmetry.space_group_name_H-M   'P 1'
#
loop_
_entity.id
_entity.type
_entity.pdbx_description
1 polymer ?
#
loop_
_entity_poly.entity_id
_entity_poly.type
_entity_poly.pdbx_seq_one_letter_code
_entity_poly.pdbx_strand_id
1 'polypeptide(L)'
;MMPDFYTFDRLSRESFTLSRDSINTLQRIMEKDAFEEAQENPVEEGFGALMMKALGNVNNAQNKVYDMQDKLRTEPNSINIHDLTIASAEATLALSMTKELVERAIRAYKEVINVR
;
A
#
# COMPACT_ATOMS: atom_id res chain seq x y z
N MET A 1 38.19 -34.51 31.86
CA MET A 1 38.10 -33.07 32.17
C MET A 1 38.42 -32.32 30.87
N MET A 2 37.38 -31.74 30.25
CA MET A 2 37.28 -30.78 29.11
C MET A 2 38.37 -30.71 28.01
N PRO A 3 38.02 -30.85 26.71
CA PRO A 3 38.76 -30.22 25.62
C PRO A 3 38.22 -28.81 25.31
N ASP A 4 39.15 -27.87 25.17
CA ASP A 4 38.95 -26.44 24.87
C ASP A 4 38.19 -26.19 23.56
N PHE A 5 37.20 -25.29 23.62
CA PHE A 5 36.42 -24.82 22.48
C PHE A 5 36.97 -23.50 21.93
N TYR A 6 38.22 -23.47 21.46
CA TYR A 6 38.73 -22.31 20.73
C TYR A 6 39.68 -22.70 19.60
N THR A 7 39.11 -23.08 18.46
CA THR A 7 39.72 -22.84 17.14
C THR A 7 38.60 -22.59 16.13
N PHE A 8 38.14 -21.34 16.06
CA PHE A 8 37.27 -20.85 14.98
C PHE A 8 38.05 -20.58 13.66
N ASP A 9 39.36 -20.82 13.64
CA ASP A 9 40.24 -20.29 12.58
C ASP A 9 40.65 -21.31 11.51
N ARG A 10 39.74 -22.19 11.07
CA ARG A 10 40.03 -23.11 9.95
C ARG A 10 38.96 -23.26 8.88
N LEU A 11 38.05 -22.30 8.75
CA LEU A 11 37.10 -22.25 7.62
C LEU A 11 37.40 -21.14 6.61
N SER A 12 38.63 -20.62 6.55
CA SER A 12 39.00 -19.53 5.62
C SER A 12 39.81 -19.99 4.39
N ARG A 13 39.61 -21.22 3.91
CA ARG A 13 40.22 -21.68 2.64
C ARG A 13 39.35 -22.63 1.83
N GLU A 14 38.12 -22.24 1.53
CA GLU A 14 37.51 -22.68 0.27
C GLU A 14 36.89 -21.46 -0.40
N SER A 15 37.58 -20.94 -1.42
CA SER A 15 37.00 -19.96 -2.32
C SER A 15 35.86 -20.66 -3.08
N PHE A 16 34.63 -20.43 -2.66
CA PHE A 16 33.44 -20.86 -3.37
C PHE A 16 33.37 -20.09 -4.69
N THR A 17 33.99 -20.62 -5.74
CA THR A 17 33.84 -20.07 -7.08
C THR A 17 32.46 -20.50 -7.59
N LEU A 18 31.52 -19.57 -7.59
CA LEU A 18 30.23 -19.74 -8.24
C LEU A 18 30.48 -20.18 -9.70
N SER A 19 30.13 -21.42 -10.02
CA SER A 19 30.26 -21.95 -11.38
C SER A 19 29.41 -21.10 -12.33
N ARG A 20 29.95 -20.74 -13.50
CA ARG A 20 29.22 -19.95 -14.51
C ARG A 20 27.89 -20.60 -14.92
N ASP A 21 27.79 -21.93 -14.83
CA ASP A 21 26.56 -22.66 -15.17
C ASP A 21 25.44 -22.45 -14.14
N SER A 22 25.78 -22.31 -12.86
CA SER A 22 24.82 -21.89 -11.82
C SER A 22 24.37 -20.44 -12.03
N ILE A 23 25.26 -19.55 -12.49
CA ILE A 23 24.91 -18.16 -12.80
C ILE A 23 23.93 -18.09 -13.99
N ASN A 24 24.17 -18.89 -15.03
CA ASN A 24 23.28 -18.96 -16.21
C ASN A 24 21.89 -19.53 -15.87
N THR A 25 21.83 -20.52 -14.97
CA THR A 25 20.56 -21.11 -14.53
C THR A 25 19.76 -20.13 -13.67
N LEU A 26 20.42 -19.40 -12.76
CA LEU A 26 19.80 -18.35 -11.96
C LEU A 26 19.34 -17.18 -12.83
N GLN A 27 20.12 -16.77 -13.82
CA GLN A 27 19.74 -15.73 -14.78
C GLN A 27 18.50 -16.14 -15.59
N ARG A 28 18.40 -17.40 -16.01
CA ARG A 28 17.23 -17.90 -16.75
C ARG A 28 15.97 -18.00 -15.89
N ILE A 29 16.11 -18.31 -14.60
CA ILE A 29 15.00 -18.31 -13.64
C ILE A 29 14.53 -16.87 -13.40
N MET A 30 15.47 -15.93 -13.17
CA MET A 30 15.16 -14.51 -13.04
C MET A 30 14.52 -13.91 -14.30
N GLU A 31 14.97 -14.33 -15.49
CA GLU A 31 14.40 -13.89 -16.76
C GLU A 31 13.01 -14.50 -16.98
N LYS A 32 12.79 -15.76 -16.60
CA LYS A 32 11.47 -16.41 -16.67
C LYS A 32 10.45 -15.73 -15.74
N ASP A 33 10.86 -15.40 -14.52
CA ASP A 33 9.98 -14.74 -13.54
C ASP A 33 9.57 -13.33 -14.02
N ALA A 34 10.45 -12.63 -14.74
CA ALA A 34 10.16 -11.31 -15.32
C ALA A 34 9.20 -11.35 -16.54
N PHE A 35 9.05 -12.50 -17.21
CA PHE A 35 8.08 -12.67 -18.31
C PHE A 35 6.69 -13.12 -17.83
N GLU A 36 6.56 -13.61 -16.59
CA GLU A 36 5.28 -14.07 -16.01
C GLU A 36 4.49 -12.91 -15.34
N GLU A 37 5.15 -11.82 -14.93
CA GLU A 37 4.51 -10.61 -14.38
C GLU A 37 3.76 -9.75 -15.43
N ALA A 38 4.00 -9.95 -16.73
CA ALA A 38 3.40 -9.13 -17.79
C ALA A 38 1.99 -9.58 -18.24
N GLN A 39 1.42 -10.63 -17.61
CA GLN A 39 0.03 -11.07 -17.84
C GLN A 39 -0.81 -11.06 -16.55
N GLU A 40 -0.62 -10.07 -15.69
CA GLU A 40 -1.61 -9.78 -14.64
C GLU A 40 -2.82 -9.07 -15.26
N ASN A 41 -3.97 -9.74 -15.22
CA ASN A 41 -5.24 -9.22 -15.72
C ASN A 41 -5.56 -7.85 -15.07
N PRO A 42 -5.75 -6.75 -15.83
CA PRO A 42 -6.16 -5.46 -15.27
C PRO A 42 -7.62 -5.47 -14.73
N VAL A 43 -8.24 -6.64 -14.60
CA VAL A 43 -9.61 -6.84 -14.11
C VAL A 43 -9.63 -7.21 -12.62
N GLU A 44 -8.48 -7.44 -11.98
CA GLU A 44 -8.37 -7.85 -10.57
C GLU A 44 -8.02 -6.73 -9.56
N GLU A 45 -8.06 -5.45 -9.92
CA GLU A 45 -8.37 -4.44 -8.90
C GLU A 45 -9.86 -4.59 -8.53
N GLY A 46 -10.18 -5.62 -7.74
CA GLY A 46 -11.54 -5.93 -7.32
C GLY A 46 -12.20 -4.70 -6.70
N PHE A 47 -13.53 -4.60 -6.80
CA PHE A 47 -14.31 -3.49 -6.23
C PHE A 47 -13.90 -3.13 -4.79
N GLY A 48 -13.53 -4.13 -3.98
CA GLY A 48 -13.00 -3.93 -2.64
C GLY A 48 -11.69 -3.11 -2.59
N ALA A 49 -10.73 -3.38 -3.49
CA ALA A 49 -9.48 -2.62 -3.57
C ALA A 49 -9.75 -1.15 -3.96
N LEU A 50 -10.63 -0.92 -4.94
CA LEU A 50 -11.06 0.42 -5.32
C LEU A 50 -11.77 1.14 -4.17
N MET A 51 -12.62 0.44 -3.41
CA MET A 51 -13.30 0.99 -2.24
C MET A 51 -12.32 1.33 -1.12
N MET A 52 -11.35 0.47 -0.82
CA MET A 52 -10.31 0.73 0.17
C MET A 52 -9.44 1.92 -0.23
N LYS A 53 -9.12 2.04 -1.51
CA LYS A 53 -8.43 3.21 -2.07
C LYS A 53 -9.25 4.49 -1.90
N ALA A 54 -10.55 4.45 -2.20
CA ALA A 54 -11.45 5.59 -2.00
C ALA A 54 -11.55 6.01 -0.52
N LEU A 55 -11.68 5.04 0.39
CA LEU A 55 -11.65 5.29 1.83
C LEU A 55 -10.32 5.92 2.28
N GLY A 56 -9.19 5.42 1.75
CA GLY A 56 -7.88 6.00 1.96
C GLY A 56 -7.79 7.45 1.48
N ASN A 57 -8.37 7.76 0.32
CA ASN A 57 -8.41 9.12 -0.21
C ASN A 57 -9.24 10.06 0.67
N VAL A 58 -10.39 9.61 1.18
CA VAL A 58 -11.21 10.39 2.14
C VAL A 58 -10.46 10.63 3.44
N ASN A 59 -9.73 9.63 3.94
CA ASN A 59 -8.90 9.78 5.14
C ASN A 59 -7.79 10.83 4.91
N ASN A 60 -7.10 10.77 3.77
CA ASN A 60 -6.08 11.74 3.40
C ASN A 60 -6.66 13.16 3.25
N ALA A 61 -7.85 13.29 2.64
CA ALA A 61 -8.53 14.57 2.52
C ALA A 61 -8.88 15.18 3.89
N GLN A 62 -9.36 14.36 4.84
CA GLN A 62 -9.62 14.81 6.21
C GLN A 62 -8.34 15.20 6.95
N ASN A 63 -7.27 14.40 6.86
CA ASN A 63 -5.99 14.73 7.50
C ASN A 63 -5.41 16.05 6.98
N LYS A 64 -5.50 16.30 5.67
CA LYS A 64 -5.07 17.57 5.07
C LYS A 64 -5.83 18.77 5.66
N VAL A 65 -7.12 18.63 5.91
CA VAL A 65 -7.94 19.67 6.56
C VAL A 65 -7.47 19.93 7.99
N TYR A 66 -7.18 18.88 8.76
CA TYR A 66 -6.64 19.01 10.11
C TYR A 66 -5.27 19.68 10.12
N ASP A 67 -4.36 19.29 9.23
CA ASP A 67 -3.04 19.91 9.09
C ASP A 67 -3.15 21.39 8.76
N MET A 68 -4.07 21.76 7.85
CA MET A 68 -4.33 23.15 7.49
C MET A 68 -4.95 23.95 8.65
N GLN A 69 -5.85 23.36 9.43
CA GLN A 69 -6.41 23.97 10.63
C GLN A 69 -5.35 24.22 11.70
N ASP A 70 -4.48 23.24 11.95
CA ASP A 70 -3.42 23.36 12.94
C ASP A 70 -2.39 24.41 12.52
N LYS A 71 -2.00 24.42 11.25
CA LYS A 71 -1.10 25.46 10.71
C LYS A 71 -1.73 26.85 10.74
N LEU A 72 -3.04 26.97 10.48
CA LEU A 72 -3.74 28.25 10.63
C LEU A 72 -3.74 28.73 12.10
N ARG A 73 -3.82 27.81 13.06
CA ARG A 73 -3.75 28.12 14.49
C ARG A 73 -2.34 28.56 14.91
N THR A 74 -1.30 27.89 14.42
CA THR A 74 0.09 28.15 14.81
C THR A 74 0.72 29.31 14.04
N GLU A 75 0.41 29.43 12.75
CA GLU A 75 0.98 30.40 11.81
C GLU A 75 -0.11 30.98 10.89
N PRO A 76 -0.94 31.91 11.38
CA PRO A 76 -2.09 32.43 10.64
C PRO A 76 -1.76 33.13 9.31
N ASN A 77 -0.49 33.53 9.10
CA ASN A 77 -0.04 34.17 7.86
C ASN A 77 0.50 33.17 6.82
N SER A 78 0.64 31.88 7.18
CA SER A 78 1.26 30.84 6.36
C SER A 78 0.26 30.16 5.41
N ILE A 79 -1.05 30.23 5.72
CA ILE A 79 -2.12 29.57 4.97
C ILE A 79 -3.34 30.49 4.80
N ASN A 80 -3.97 30.46 3.64
CA ASN A 80 -5.23 31.17 3.38
C ASN A 80 -6.44 30.37 3.93
N ILE A 81 -7.30 31.04 4.71
CA ILE A 81 -8.56 30.49 5.22
C ILE A 81 -9.49 29.94 4.12
N HIS A 82 -9.43 30.50 2.91
CA HIS A 82 -10.23 30.06 1.76
C HIS A 82 -9.82 28.65 1.33
N ASP A 83 -8.52 28.36 1.28
CA ASP A 83 -8.00 27.04 0.89
C ASP A 83 -8.41 25.98 1.93
N LEU A 84 -8.38 26.34 3.22
CA LEU A 84 -8.92 25.47 4.26
C LEU A 84 -10.42 25.21 4.07
N THR A 85 -11.18 26.24 3.74
CA THR A 85 -12.63 26.12 3.53
C THR A 85 -12.94 25.24 2.32
N ILE A 86 -12.22 25.43 1.21
CA ILE A 86 -12.33 24.59 0.00
C ILE A 86 -11.95 23.15 0.33
N ALA A 87 -10.82 22.92 0.99
CA ALA A 87 -10.38 21.59 1.39
C ALA A 87 -11.39 20.92 2.35
N SER A 88 -11.99 21.69 3.26
CA SER A 88 -13.02 21.20 4.19
C SER A 88 -14.29 20.80 3.45
N ALA A 89 -14.71 21.59 2.46
CA ALA A 89 -15.86 21.28 1.61
C ALA A 89 -15.60 20.03 0.75
N GLU A 90 -14.41 19.92 0.15
CA GLU A 90 -13.99 18.74 -0.62
C GLU A 90 -13.97 17.48 0.24
N ALA A 91 -13.35 17.53 1.42
CA ALA A 91 -13.30 16.40 2.34
C ALA A 91 -14.69 15.96 2.80
N THR A 92 -15.58 16.91 3.11
CA THR A 92 -16.96 16.63 3.52
C THR A 92 -17.76 16.00 2.38
N LEU A 93 -17.61 16.52 1.15
CA LEU A 93 -18.25 15.97 -0.02
C LEU A 93 -17.76 14.53 -0.29
N ALA A 94 -16.45 14.32 -0.31
CA ALA A 94 -15.85 13.00 -0.53
C ALA A 94 -16.29 11.97 0.53
N LEU A 95 -16.37 12.39 1.79
CA LEU A 95 -16.89 11.56 2.89
C LEU A 95 -18.36 11.19 2.68
N SER A 96 -19.22 12.15 2.37
CA SER A 96 -20.65 11.90 2.16
C SER A 96 -20.90 10.98 0.96
N MET A 97 -20.19 11.19 -0.15
CA MET A 97 -20.26 10.30 -1.33
C MET A 97 -19.82 8.88 -1.00
N THR A 98 -18.72 8.73 -0.25
CA THR A 98 -18.19 7.42 0.14
C THR A 98 -19.13 6.70 1.08
N LYS A 99 -19.72 7.42 2.04
CA LYS A 99 -20.75 6.89 2.93
C LYS A 99 -21.94 6.34 2.13
N GLU A 100 -22.49 7.13 1.21
CA GLU A 100 -23.61 6.71 0.36
C GLU A 100 -23.27 5.47 -0.47
N LEU A 101 -22.06 5.39 -1.00
CA LEU A 101 -21.61 4.23 -1.76
C LEU A 101 -21.50 2.98 -0.88
N VAL A 102 -20.87 3.08 0.28
CA VAL A 102 -20.74 1.98 1.24
C VAL A 102 -22.12 1.49 1.69
N GLU A 103 -23.04 2.40 2.00
CA GLU A 103 -24.40 2.04 2.36
C GLU A 103 -25.13 1.31 1.23
N ARG A 104 -25.00 1.77 -0.02
CA ARG A 104 -25.58 1.10 -1.20
C ARG A 104 -24.97 -0.29 -1.41
N ALA A 105 -23.66 -0.44 -1.24
CA ALA A 105 -22.99 -1.74 -1.33
C ALA A 105 -23.50 -2.71 -0.26
N ILE A 106 -23.66 -2.26 0.99
CA ILE A 106 -24.21 -3.07 2.08
C ILE A 106 -25.67 -3.45 1.79
N ARG A 107 -26.49 -2.51 1.31
CA ARG A 107 -27.90 -2.79 0.94
C ARG A 107 -27.99 -3.82 -0.18
N ALA A 108 -27.22 -3.64 -1.25
CA ALA A 108 -27.18 -4.58 -2.38
C ALA A 108 -26.75 -5.98 -1.92
N TYR A 109 -25.73 -6.07 -1.06
CA TYR A 109 -25.33 -7.35 -0.48
C TYR A 109 -26.46 -8.02 0.31
N LYS A 110 -27.14 -7.26 1.18
CA LYS A 110 -28.29 -7.75 1.95
C LYS A 110 -29.43 -8.21 1.03
N GLU A 111 -29.73 -7.47 -0.03
CA GLU A 111 -30.78 -7.83 -0.99
C GLU A 111 -30.44 -9.15 -1.70
N VAL A 112 -29.22 -9.31 -2.20
CA VAL A 112 -28.78 -10.53 -2.90
C VAL A 112 -28.89 -11.77 -2.01
N ILE A 113 -28.54 -11.68 -0.72
CA ILE A 113 -28.61 -12.83 0.19
C ILE A 113 -30.04 -13.13 0.68
N ASN A 114 -30.89 -12.10 0.78
CA ASN A 114 -32.24 -12.21 1.37
C ASN A 114 -33.32 -12.62 0.35
N VAL A 115 -32.95 -12.73 -0.94
CA VAL A 115 -33.82 -13.22 -2.03
C VAL A 115 -33.97 -14.76 -2.04
N ARG A 116 -33.36 -15.48 -1.08
CA ARG A 116 -33.50 -16.95 -0.93
C ARG A 116 -34.54 -17.37 0.09
#